data_AF-A0AA39N2A7-F1
#
_entry.id   AF-A0AA39N2A7-F1
#
_cell.length_a   1.000
_cell.length_b   1.000
_cell.length_c   1.000
_cell.angle_alpha   90.00
_cell.angle_beta   90.00
_cell.angle_gamma   90.00
#
_symmetry.space_group_name_H-M   'P 1'
#
loop_
_entity.id
_entity.type
_entity.pdbx_description
1 polymer ?
#
loop_
_entity_poly.entity_id
_entity_poly.type
_entity_poly.pdbx_seq_one_letter_code
_entity_poly.pdbx_strand_id
1 'polypeptide(L)'
;MNLEHSPGEEGVFARRFLLCERLARDFSLDELITQCACCDTYFVACCYHGTFKGDLSPCKNFRLIFVDGACSNNGQADATAGIGIVMGSSESNQWGIPIDDTLDPGAKRTSQRAELLAALEGLEMMRMRYFETDVEEYRNMKRHELQTFKTHNARDSSGLVTHPQWIIASDSENVVLGMTEWLPKWKRKGMRRSQGKRPANLDLYLKLDEAISFVERKGFDVGFWKIPREGNTNADELAKMASRVAAMAS
;
A
#
# COMPACT_ATOMS: atom_id res chain seq x y z
N MET A 1 -15.47 16.68 5.72
CA MET A 1 -15.98 15.86 6.83
C MET A 1 -14.77 15.37 7.56
N ASN A 2 -14.49 15.99 8.71
CA ASN A 2 -13.61 15.41 9.70
C ASN A 2 -14.40 14.24 10.27
N LEU A 3 -14.00 13.01 9.92
CA LEU A 3 -14.47 11.85 10.66
C LEU A 3 -13.73 11.92 11.99
N GLU A 4 -14.39 12.46 13.02
CA GLU A 4 -13.95 12.33 14.40
C GLU A 4 -13.95 10.83 14.71
N HIS A 5 -12.75 10.25 14.83
CA HIS A 5 -12.58 8.85 15.23
C HIS A 5 -12.56 8.78 16.75
N SER A 6 -13.12 7.73 17.33
CA SER A 6 -13.14 7.58 18.77
C SER A 6 -11.71 7.28 19.27
N PRO A 7 -11.28 7.84 20.41
CA PRO A 7 -9.98 7.52 21.00
C PRO A 7 -9.81 6.01 21.17
N GLY A 8 -8.80 5.41 20.53
CA GLY A 8 -8.49 3.98 20.62
C GLY A 8 -8.93 3.11 19.42
N GLU A 9 -9.50 3.68 18.37
CA GLU A 9 -9.80 2.96 17.13
C GLU A 9 -8.56 2.84 16.21
N GLU A 10 -8.32 1.65 15.67
CA GLU A 10 -7.29 1.39 14.65
C GLU A 10 -7.91 0.66 13.45
N GLY A 11 -7.45 0.97 12.24
CA GLY A 11 -7.95 0.36 11.00
C GLY A 11 -8.06 1.32 9.82
N VAL A 12 -8.75 0.89 8.77
CA VAL A 12 -8.95 1.67 7.54
C VAL A 12 -10.28 2.42 7.55
N PHE A 13 -10.21 3.74 7.36
CA PHE A 13 -11.37 4.63 7.31
C PHE A 13 -11.27 5.59 6.13
N ALA A 14 -12.24 5.54 5.21
CA ALA A 14 -12.18 6.29 3.95
C ALA A 14 -10.81 6.10 3.24
N ARG A 15 -10.33 4.84 3.22
CA ARG A 15 -9.01 4.41 2.72
C ARG A 15 -7.79 5.00 3.43
N ARG A 16 -7.95 5.74 4.51
CA ARG A 16 -6.85 6.15 5.38
C ARG A 16 -6.64 5.10 6.45
N PHE A 17 -5.42 4.60 6.58
CA PHE A 17 -5.06 3.77 7.72
C PHE A 17 -4.77 4.65 8.94
N LEU A 18 -5.40 4.33 10.06
CA LEU A 18 -5.17 4.95 11.36
C LEU A 18 -4.62 3.88 12.30
N LEU A 19 -3.41 4.10 12.79
CA LEU A 19 -2.81 3.27 13.83
C LEU A 19 -3.34 3.71 15.20
N CYS A 20 -3.46 2.77 16.14
CA CYS A 20 -3.78 3.07 17.52
C CYS A 20 -2.84 4.17 18.09
N GLU A 21 -3.42 5.23 18.66
CA GLU A 21 -2.66 6.38 19.18
C GLU A 21 -1.61 6.00 20.22
N ARG A 22 -1.90 5.00 21.07
CA ARG A 22 -0.95 4.49 22.05
C ARG A 22 0.27 3.88 21.36
N LEU A 23 0.04 3.06 20.33
CA LEU A 23 1.12 2.44 19.57
C LEU A 23 1.95 3.49 18.83
N ALA A 24 1.28 4.44 18.16
CA ALA A 24 1.94 5.50 17.42
C ALA A 24 2.79 6.44 18.30
N ARG A 25 2.41 6.61 19.57
CA ARG A 25 3.16 7.44 20.53
C ARG A 25 4.31 6.71 21.20
N ASP A 26 4.11 5.45 21.57
CA ASP A 26 4.99 4.76 22.50
C ASP A 26 6.05 3.88 21.79
N PHE A 27 5.96 3.70 20.46
CA PHE A 27 6.85 2.82 19.69
C PHE A 27 7.35 3.48 18.40
N SER A 28 8.56 3.11 17.97
CA SER A 28 9.09 3.50 16.66
C SER A 28 8.39 2.76 15.52
N LEU A 29 8.53 3.24 14.29
CA LEU A 29 7.99 2.56 13.11
C LEU A 29 8.56 1.14 12.96
N ASP A 30 9.84 0.95 13.21
CA ASP A 30 10.50 -0.36 13.13
C ASP A 30 9.94 -1.34 14.18
N GLU A 31 9.63 -0.87 15.39
CA GLU A 31 9.02 -1.69 16.44
C GLU A 31 7.56 -2.06 16.12
N LEU A 32 6.90 -1.25 15.28
CA LEU A 32 5.52 -1.46 14.84
C LEU A 32 5.42 -2.38 13.62
N ILE A 33 6.50 -2.54 12.84
CA ILE A 33 6.51 -3.46 11.72
C ILE A 33 6.88 -4.85 12.23
N THR A 34 5.94 -5.77 12.11
CA THR A 34 6.09 -7.17 12.52
C THR A 34 6.11 -8.07 11.29
N GLN A 35 6.64 -9.28 11.44
CA GLN A 35 6.81 -10.21 10.34
C GLN A 35 6.28 -11.60 10.70
N CYS A 36 5.65 -12.27 9.74
CA CYS A 36 5.28 -13.67 9.91
C CYS A 36 6.49 -14.59 9.72
N ALA A 37 6.81 -15.37 10.74
CA ALA A 37 7.89 -16.37 10.70
C ALA A 37 7.70 -17.51 9.68
N CYS A 38 6.53 -17.60 9.02
CA CYS A 38 6.24 -18.66 8.04
C CYS A 38 6.36 -18.20 6.58
N CYS A 39 6.03 -16.94 6.27
CA CYS A 39 5.96 -16.44 4.89
C CYS A 39 6.65 -15.11 4.68
N ASP A 40 7.31 -14.60 5.73
CA ASP A 40 8.04 -13.34 5.77
C ASP A 40 7.23 -12.08 5.44
N THR A 41 5.91 -12.19 5.33
CA THR A 41 5.03 -11.04 5.06
C THR A 41 5.05 -10.08 6.24
N TYR A 42 5.08 -8.78 5.93
CA TYR A 42 5.04 -7.70 6.92
C TYR A 42 3.61 -7.35 7.33
N PHE A 43 3.48 -6.97 8.59
CA PHE A 43 2.23 -6.56 9.23
C PHE A 43 2.48 -5.37 10.15
N VAL A 44 1.46 -4.53 10.35
CA VAL A 44 1.48 -3.53 11.41
C VAL A 44 1.09 -4.17 12.75
N ALA A 45 1.83 -3.84 13.81
CA ALA A 45 1.52 -4.24 15.16
C ALA A 45 0.11 -3.79 15.55
N CYS A 46 -0.53 -4.60 16.38
CA CYS A 46 -1.91 -4.41 16.80
C CYS A 46 -1.99 -4.31 18.32
N CYS A 47 -2.70 -3.30 18.82
CA CYS A 47 -2.78 -3.07 20.26
C CYS A 47 -3.64 -4.12 20.97
N TYR A 48 -4.63 -4.70 20.27
CA TYR A 48 -5.50 -5.76 20.81
C TYR A 48 -4.78 -7.08 21.04
N HIS A 49 -3.78 -7.38 20.20
CA HIS A 49 -3.05 -8.65 20.26
C HIS A 49 -1.70 -8.54 20.96
N GLY A 50 -1.27 -7.34 21.34
CA GLY A 50 0.01 -7.14 22.01
C GLY A 50 1.23 -7.51 21.14
N THR A 51 1.10 -7.53 19.81
CA THR A 51 2.10 -8.10 18.90
C THR A 51 3.31 -7.21 18.65
N PHE A 52 3.37 -6.06 19.32
CA PHE A 52 4.54 -5.18 19.28
C PHE A 52 5.76 -5.94 19.86
N LYS A 53 6.94 -5.75 19.25
CA LYS A 53 8.20 -6.43 19.65
C LYS A 53 8.29 -7.95 19.40
N GLY A 54 7.48 -8.49 18.48
CA GLY A 54 7.70 -9.85 17.97
C GLY A 54 7.25 -10.97 18.91
N ASP A 55 6.11 -10.78 19.59
CA ASP A 55 5.40 -11.90 20.21
C ASP A 55 5.20 -13.04 19.19
N LEU A 56 5.11 -14.30 19.65
CA LEU A 56 5.29 -15.52 18.84
C LEU A 56 4.36 -15.63 17.60
N SER A 57 3.34 -14.78 17.45
CA SER A 57 2.56 -14.65 16.23
C SER A 57 2.14 -13.20 15.95
N PRO A 58 2.55 -12.59 14.81
CA PRO A 58 2.08 -11.25 14.44
C PRO A 58 0.56 -11.25 14.19
N CYS A 59 -0.06 -10.10 14.44
CA CYS A 59 -1.46 -9.86 14.11
C CYS A 59 -1.60 -9.80 12.60
N LYS A 60 -2.40 -10.70 12.02
CA LYS A 60 -2.55 -10.80 10.56
C LYS A 60 -3.66 -9.92 10.00
N ASN A 61 -4.05 -8.88 10.73
CA ASN A 61 -5.15 -8.00 10.35
C ASN A 61 -4.72 -6.89 9.39
N PHE A 62 -3.53 -6.31 9.62
CA PHE A 62 -3.00 -5.18 8.84
C PHE A 62 -1.76 -5.61 8.06
N ARG A 63 -1.93 -6.15 6.85
CA ARG A 63 -0.80 -6.56 5.99
C ARG A 63 -0.20 -5.34 5.30
N LEU A 64 1.12 -5.30 5.16
CA LEU A 64 1.83 -4.15 4.59
C LEU A 64 2.29 -4.39 3.15
N ILE A 65 2.19 -3.32 2.36
CA ILE A 65 2.86 -3.18 1.07
C ILE A 65 3.56 -1.82 1.10
N PHE A 66 4.88 -1.81 1.24
CA PHE A 66 5.68 -0.60 1.08
C PHE A 66 5.88 -0.32 -0.40
N VAL A 67 5.70 0.92 -0.80
CA VAL A 67 5.83 1.34 -2.20
C VAL A 67 6.61 2.65 -2.32
N ASP A 68 7.43 2.74 -3.34
CA ASP A 68 8.15 3.96 -3.73
C ASP A 68 8.31 4.05 -5.25
N GLY A 69 8.34 5.26 -5.78
CA GLY A 69 8.65 5.54 -7.18
C GLY A 69 9.82 6.50 -7.35
N ALA A 70 10.82 6.08 -8.12
CA ALA A 70 11.98 6.90 -8.46
C ALA A 70 11.96 7.30 -9.94
N CYS A 71 12.42 8.52 -10.24
CA CYS A 71 12.61 8.97 -11.61
C CYS A 71 13.87 9.83 -11.73
N SER A 72 14.79 9.41 -12.61
CA SER A 72 15.94 10.21 -13.04
C SER A 72 15.50 11.21 -14.12
N ASN A 73 16.17 12.36 -14.18
CA ASN A 73 15.85 13.45 -15.12
C ASN A 73 14.35 13.76 -15.21
N ASN A 74 13.69 13.82 -14.04
CA ASN A 74 12.24 13.88 -13.86
C ASN A 74 11.52 14.77 -14.88
N GLY A 75 10.78 14.14 -15.81
CA GLY A 75 10.01 14.83 -16.83
C GLY A 75 10.82 15.45 -17.98
N GLN A 76 12.06 15.04 -18.20
CA GLN A 76 12.82 15.35 -19.42
C GLN A 76 12.66 14.22 -20.46
N ALA A 77 13.21 14.44 -21.65
CA ALA A 77 13.09 13.50 -22.77
C ALA A 77 13.81 12.16 -22.52
N ASP A 78 14.88 12.20 -21.73
CA ASP A 78 15.72 11.07 -21.31
C ASP A 78 15.38 10.57 -19.90
N ALA A 79 14.19 10.94 -19.38
CA ALA A 79 13.76 10.55 -18.04
C ALA A 79 13.57 9.03 -17.96
N THR A 80 14.21 8.40 -16.99
CA THR A 80 13.98 6.98 -16.67
C THR A 80 13.33 6.86 -15.31
N ALA A 81 12.51 5.83 -15.11
CA ALA A 81 11.81 5.65 -13.86
C ALA A 81 11.75 4.17 -13.46
N GLY A 82 11.57 3.94 -12.17
CA GLY A 82 11.45 2.62 -11.58
C GLY A 82 10.54 2.68 -10.36
N ILE A 83 9.97 1.53 -10.02
CA ILE A 83 9.12 1.35 -8.84
C ILE A 83 9.73 0.29 -7.92
N GLY A 84 9.59 0.50 -6.62
CA GLY A 84 9.99 -0.43 -5.57
C GLY A 84 8.78 -0.87 -4.77
N ILE A 85 8.65 -2.17 -4.56
CA ILE A 85 7.54 -2.79 -3.82
C ILE A 85 8.12 -3.79 -2.83
N VAL A 86 7.74 -3.68 -1.55
CA VAL A 86 8.19 -4.58 -0.48
C VAL A 86 7.00 -5.04 0.34
N MET A 87 6.76 -6.35 0.39
CA MET A 87 5.72 -6.98 1.21
C MET A 87 6.28 -7.82 2.36
N GLY A 88 7.60 -8.01 2.41
CA GLY A 88 8.25 -8.91 3.35
C GLY A 88 9.77 -8.92 3.24
N SER A 89 10.45 -9.60 4.16
CA SER A 89 11.92 -9.56 4.24
C SER A 89 12.62 -10.45 3.21
N SER A 90 11.96 -11.49 2.71
CA SER A 90 12.54 -12.38 1.70
C SER A 90 12.63 -11.70 0.34
N GLU A 91 13.61 -12.06 -0.48
CA GLU A 91 13.71 -11.61 -1.88
C GLU A 91 12.42 -11.87 -2.68
N SER A 92 11.72 -12.98 -2.41
CA SER A 92 10.44 -13.32 -3.07
C SER A 92 9.26 -12.39 -2.72
N ASN A 93 9.47 -11.44 -1.80
CA ASN A 93 8.52 -10.43 -1.36
C ASN A 93 9.01 -9.01 -1.68
N GLN A 94 10.02 -8.86 -2.54
CA GLN A 94 10.64 -7.57 -2.88
C GLN A 94 10.83 -7.45 -4.39
N TRP A 95 10.42 -6.34 -4.96
CA TRP A 95 10.48 -6.10 -6.39
C TRP A 95 10.97 -4.69 -6.71
N GLY A 96 11.96 -4.61 -7.59
CA GLY A 96 12.34 -3.38 -8.29
C GLY A 96 11.98 -3.54 -9.76
N ILE A 97 11.10 -2.69 -10.29
CA ILE A 97 10.54 -2.85 -11.65
C ILE A 97 10.83 -1.58 -12.46
N PRO A 98 11.58 -1.67 -13.58
CA PRO A 98 11.75 -0.57 -14.52
C PRO A 98 10.40 -0.14 -15.10
N ILE A 99 10.18 1.17 -15.25
CA ILE A 99 8.98 1.67 -15.93
C ILE A 99 9.29 1.84 -17.43
N ASP A 100 8.71 0.96 -18.23
CA ASP A 100 8.75 1.01 -19.70
C ASP A 100 7.34 1.24 -20.29
N ASP A 101 7.23 1.17 -21.62
CA ASP A 101 5.96 1.34 -22.32
C ASP A 101 5.01 0.15 -22.23
N THR A 102 5.43 -0.97 -21.64
CA THR A 102 4.51 -2.06 -21.29
C THR A 102 3.73 -1.70 -20.02
N LEU A 103 4.40 -1.05 -19.05
CA LEU A 103 3.82 -0.69 -17.76
C LEU A 103 3.08 0.65 -17.79
N ASP A 104 3.62 1.66 -18.48
CA ASP A 104 3.00 2.98 -18.59
C ASP A 104 3.11 3.55 -20.02
N PRO A 105 2.30 3.03 -20.98
CA PRO A 105 2.49 3.26 -22.41
C PRO A 105 2.44 4.74 -22.83
N GLY A 106 3.49 5.21 -23.50
CA GLY A 106 3.55 6.54 -24.13
C GLY A 106 3.47 7.72 -23.15
N ALA A 107 3.53 7.44 -21.85
CA ALA A 107 3.40 8.44 -20.82
C ALA A 107 4.75 9.03 -20.44
N LYS A 108 4.73 10.32 -20.10
CA LYS A 108 5.91 11.04 -19.65
C LYS A 108 6.39 10.50 -18.30
N ARG A 109 7.63 9.98 -18.24
CA ARG A 109 8.22 9.50 -16.99
C ARG A 109 8.41 10.65 -16.00
N THR A 110 7.80 10.50 -14.82
CA THR A 110 7.93 11.44 -13.70
C THR A 110 7.89 10.68 -12.38
N SER A 111 8.48 11.27 -11.33
CA SER A 111 8.41 10.70 -9.98
C SER A 111 6.97 10.52 -9.52
N GLN A 112 6.11 11.53 -9.73
CA GLN A 112 4.70 11.45 -9.34
C GLN A 112 3.92 10.31 -10.02
N ARG A 113 4.25 9.98 -11.28
CA ARG A 113 3.65 8.82 -11.95
C ARG A 113 4.23 7.53 -11.42
N ALA A 114 5.56 7.47 -11.23
CA ALA A 114 6.23 6.29 -10.69
C ALA A 114 5.65 5.89 -9.33
N GLU A 115 5.41 6.86 -8.46
CA GLU A 115 4.83 6.64 -7.12
C GLU A 115 3.41 6.05 -7.17
N LEU A 116 2.57 6.52 -8.10
CA LEU A 116 1.22 5.99 -8.30
C LEU A 116 1.23 4.61 -8.95
N LEU A 117 2.17 4.37 -9.87
CA LEU A 117 2.39 3.06 -10.47
C LEU A 117 2.88 2.06 -9.43
N ALA A 118 3.78 2.46 -8.53
CA ALA A 118 4.26 1.59 -7.43
C ALA A 118 3.09 1.13 -6.56
N ALA A 119 2.17 2.03 -6.21
CA ALA A 119 0.95 1.68 -5.47
C ALA A 119 0.01 0.76 -6.26
N LEU A 120 -0.19 1.02 -7.56
CA LEU A 120 -1.03 0.19 -8.43
C LEU A 120 -0.46 -1.21 -8.60
N GLU A 121 0.81 -1.32 -8.99
CA GLU A 121 1.48 -2.59 -9.22
C GLU A 121 1.66 -3.38 -7.92
N GLY A 122 1.96 -2.71 -6.80
CA GLY A 122 1.98 -3.35 -5.49
C GLY A 122 0.64 -3.99 -5.14
N LEU A 123 -0.47 -3.33 -5.45
CA LEU A 123 -1.80 -3.88 -5.24
C LEU A 123 -2.13 -5.02 -6.22
N GLU A 124 -1.75 -4.89 -7.50
CA GLU A 124 -1.95 -5.93 -8.51
C GLU A 124 -1.12 -7.19 -8.20
N MET A 125 0.13 -7.05 -7.79
CA MET A 125 0.97 -8.17 -7.33
C MET A 125 0.34 -8.88 -6.14
N MET A 126 -0.14 -8.12 -5.16
CA MET A 126 -0.91 -8.68 -4.05
C MET A 126 -2.14 -9.42 -4.59
N ARG A 127 -2.89 -8.82 -5.50
CA ARG A 127 -4.12 -9.40 -6.05
C ARG A 127 -3.84 -10.74 -6.75
N MET A 128 -2.85 -10.79 -7.63
CA MET A 128 -2.40 -12.01 -8.32
C MET A 128 -1.98 -13.08 -7.31
N ARG A 129 -1.17 -12.67 -6.32
CA ARG A 129 -0.62 -13.56 -5.31
C ARG A 129 -1.69 -14.13 -4.38
N TYR A 130 -2.79 -13.42 -4.10
CA TYR A 130 -3.76 -13.82 -3.08
C TYR A 130 -5.11 -14.30 -3.63
N PHE A 131 -5.51 -13.88 -4.83
CA PHE A 131 -6.81 -14.24 -5.40
C PHE A 131 -6.74 -15.17 -6.62
N GLU A 132 -5.62 -15.21 -7.35
CA GLU A 132 -5.56 -15.92 -8.63
C GLU A 132 -4.68 -17.18 -8.63
N THR A 133 -3.88 -17.39 -7.59
CA THR A 133 -3.15 -18.65 -7.38
C THR A 133 -4.07 -19.75 -6.87
N ASP A 134 -4.76 -20.41 -7.81
CA ASP A 134 -5.69 -21.54 -7.56
C ASP A 134 -4.96 -22.88 -7.33
N VAL A 135 -3.81 -22.85 -6.68
CA VAL A 135 -3.01 -24.06 -6.42
C VAL A 135 -3.22 -24.48 -4.96
N GLU A 136 -3.66 -25.72 -4.75
CA GLU A 136 -3.94 -26.27 -3.41
C GLU A 136 -2.72 -26.22 -2.48
N GLU A 137 -1.52 -26.32 -3.04
CA GLU A 137 -0.24 -26.08 -2.37
C GLU A 137 -0.11 -24.65 -1.82
N TYR A 138 -0.56 -23.66 -2.60
CA TYR A 138 -0.55 -22.25 -2.21
C TYR A 138 -1.55 -21.97 -1.07
N ARG A 139 -2.76 -22.56 -1.13
CA ARG A 139 -3.74 -22.51 -0.02
C ARG A 139 -3.21 -23.17 1.25
N ASN A 140 -2.49 -24.29 1.13
CA ASN A 140 -1.92 -25.01 2.27
C ASN A 140 -0.75 -24.25 2.91
N MET A 141 0.15 -23.66 2.11
CA MET A 141 1.25 -22.82 2.59
C MET A 141 0.74 -21.60 3.38
N LYS A 142 -0.43 -21.06 3.01
CA LYS A 142 -1.04 -19.88 3.63
C LYS A 142 -2.13 -20.15 4.65
N ARG A 143 -2.28 -21.40 5.09
CA ARG A 143 -3.22 -21.77 6.16
C ARG A 143 -3.04 -20.91 7.40
N HIS A 144 -1.80 -20.52 7.71
CA HIS A 144 -1.48 -19.62 8.81
C HIS A 144 -2.05 -18.20 8.63
N GLU A 145 -2.17 -17.68 7.40
CA GLU A 145 -2.71 -16.35 7.11
C GLU A 145 -4.22 -16.29 7.28
N LEU A 146 -4.92 -17.40 7.04
CA LEU A 146 -6.39 -17.54 7.19
C LEU A 146 -6.84 -17.86 8.61
N GLN A 147 -5.93 -18.35 9.46
CA GLN A 147 -6.25 -18.82 10.82
C GLN A 147 -6.50 -17.69 11.84
N THR A 148 -6.06 -16.46 11.59
CA THR A 148 -6.02 -15.39 12.61
C THR A 148 -7.16 -14.35 12.50
N PHE A 149 -8.22 -14.63 11.75
CA PHE A 149 -9.33 -13.69 11.51
C PHE A 149 -10.49 -13.77 12.50
N LYS A 150 -10.26 -14.29 13.71
CA LYS A 150 -11.32 -14.50 14.70
C LYS A 150 -11.24 -13.59 15.93
N THR A 151 -10.25 -12.69 15.99
CA THR A 151 -9.86 -12.05 17.25
C THR A 151 -9.98 -10.51 17.25
N HIS A 152 -10.01 -9.84 16.09
CA HIS A 152 -10.63 -8.53 16.00
C HIS A 152 -12.14 -8.75 15.94
N ASN A 153 -12.84 -8.49 17.05
CA ASN A 153 -14.26 -8.77 17.15
C ASN A 153 -15.05 -8.18 15.98
N ALA A 154 -15.85 -9.05 15.37
CA ALA A 154 -17.15 -8.72 14.80
C ALA A 154 -17.92 -7.66 15.65
N ARG A 155 -18.55 -6.68 15.01
CA ARG A 155 -19.12 -5.35 15.32
C ARG A 155 -19.79 -4.85 14.01
N ASP A 156 -20.49 -5.69 13.29
CA ASP A 156 -21.61 -5.21 12.49
C ASP A 156 -22.72 -4.82 13.49
N SER A 157 -23.89 -4.34 13.09
CA SER A 157 -24.23 -3.07 12.42
C SER A 157 -23.65 -1.79 13.07
N SER A 158 -22.52 -1.94 13.77
CA SER A 158 -22.30 -1.43 15.12
C SER A 158 -20.79 -1.26 15.44
N GLY A 159 -19.96 -0.96 14.42
CA GLY A 159 -18.53 -0.59 14.56
C GLY A 159 -17.41 -1.59 14.22
N LEU A 160 -17.42 -2.36 13.12
CA LEU A 160 -16.43 -3.42 12.78
C LEU A 160 -15.35 -3.04 11.80
N VAL A 161 -14.21 -3.74 11.95
CA VAL A 161 -13.30 -4.18 10.88
C VAL A 161 -13.63 -5.63 10.45
N THR A 162 -14.53 -5.83 9.48
CA THR A 162 -15.05 -7.16 9.03
C THR A 162 -14.08 -7.95 8.16
N HIS A 163 -13.06 -7.29 7.63
CA HIS A 163 -12.26 -7.80 6.54
C HIS A 163 -10.76 -7.69 6.85
N PRO A 164 -9.94 -8.66 6.41
CA PRO A 164 -8.49 -8.46 6.32
C PRO A 164 -8.17 -7.15 5.60
N GLN A 165 -7.18 -6.40 6.11
CA GLN A 165 -6.81 -5.11 5.55
C GLN A 165 -5.41 -5.16 4.95
N TRP A 166 -5.28 -4.55 3.78
CA TRP A 166 -4.03 -4.29 3.09
C TRP A 166 -3.69 -2.82 3.19
N ILE A 167 -2.52 -2.52 3.75
CA ILE A 167 -2.06 -1.17 4.02
C ILE A 167 -0.92 -0.87 3.06
N ILE A 168 -1.17 0.02 2.11
CA ILE A 168 -0.15 0.60 1.25
C ILE A 168 0.57 1.68 2.04
N ALA A 169 1.81 1.42 2.43
CA ALA A 169 2.67 2.35 3.14
C ALA A 169 3.57 3.10 2.16
N SER A 170 3.58 4.43 2.25
CA SER A 170 4.40 5.28 1.38
C SER A 170 4.71 6.60 2.07
N ASP A 171 5.90 7.13 1.80
CA ASP A 171 6.30 8.49 2.15
C ASP A 171 5.89 9.51 1.08
N SER A 172 5.12 9.13 0.07
CA SER A 172 4.61 10.03 -0.96
C SER A 172 3.24 10.62 -0.60
N GLU A 173 3.17 11.94 -0.39
CA GLU A 173 1.87 12.62 -0.22
C GLU A 173 0.99 12.49 -1.47
N ASN A 174 1.62 12.46 -2.65
CA ASN A 174 0.91 12.27 -3.91
C ASN A 174 0.12 10.95 -3.89
N VAL A 175 0.67 9.87 -3.34
CA VAL A 175 -0.06 8.60 -3.21
C VAL A 175 -1.09 8.70 -2.08
N VAL A 176 -0.64 9.00 -0.85
CA VAL A 176 -1.49 8.87 0.33
C VAL A 176 -2.61 9.92 0.38
N LEU A 177 -2.29 11.21 0.22
CA LEU A 177 -3.32 12.26 0.21
C LEU A 177 -4.12 12.25 -1.09
N GLY A 178 -3.49 11.85 -2.19
CA GLY A 178 -4.18 11.68 -3.46
C GLY A 178 -5.35 10.70 -3.36
N MET A 179 -5.13 9.53 -2.75
CA MET A 179 -6.17 8.51 -2.58
C MET A 179 -7.13 8.77 -1.42
N THR A 180 -6.65 9.35 -0.32
CA THR A 180 -7.49 9.55 0.89
C THR A 180 -8.24 10.88 0.90
N GLU A 181 -7.77 11.90 0.17
CA GLU A 181 -8.36 13.23 0.21
C GLU A 181 -8.72 13.80 -1.16
N TRP A 182 -7.78 13.79 -2.09
CA TRP A 182 -7.93 14.56 -3.33
C TRP A 182 -8.88 13.89 -4.29
N LEU A 183 -8.71 12.59 -4.56
CA LEU A 183 -9.58 11.84 -5.45
C LEU A 183 -11.05 11.86 -4.98
N PRO A 184 -11.39 11.63 -3.70
CA PRO A 184 -12.76 11.80 -3.22
C PRO A 184 -13.31 13.21 -3.45
N LYS A 185 -12.48 14.26 -3.24
CA LYS A 185 -12.86 15.66 -3.51
C LYS A 185 -13.08 15.90 -5.01
N TRP A 186 -12.24 15.34 -5.89
CA TRP A 186 -12.36 15.47 -7.34
C TRP A 186 -13.60 14.76 -7.87
N LYS A 187 -13.90 13.54 -7.41
CA LYS A 187 -15.12 12.79 -7.74
C LYS A 187 -16.38 13.62 -7.48
N ARG A 188 -16.49 14.23 -6.29
CA ARG A 188 -17.61 15.12 -5.93
C ARG A 188 -17.72 16.38 -6.80
N LYS A 189 -16.62 16.82 -7.42
CA LYS A 189 -16.55 18.00 -8.28
C LYS A 189 -16.52 17.66 -9.78
N GLY A 190 -16.96 16.46 -10.16
CA GLY A 190 -16.98 16.03 -11.56
C GLY A 190 -15.57 15.92 -12.19
N MET A 191 -14.60 15.42 -11.42
CA MET A 191 -13.19 15.23 -11.80
C MET A 191 -12.43 16.53 -12.12
N ARG A 192 -12.75 17.61 -11.39
CA ARG A 192 -12.11 18.92 -11.54
C ARG A 192 -11.43 19.40 -10.26
N ARG A 193 -10.33 20.14 -10.42
CA ARG A 193 -9.69 20.90 -9.32
C ARG A 193 -10.48 22.17 -9.00
N SER A 194 -10.12 22.85 -7.91
CA SER A 194 -10.71 24.14 -7.50
C SER A 194 -10.62 25.23 -8.59
N GLN A 195 -9.62 25.15 -9.46
CA GLN A 195 -9.42 26.05 -10.61
C GLN A 195 -10.06 25.52 -11.92
N GLY A 196 -10.95 24.53 -11.86
CA GLY A 196 -11.65 23.97 -13.02
C GLY A 196 -10.82 23.06 -13.95
N LYS A 197 -9.50 23.03 -13.77
CA LYS A 197 -8.57 22.17 -14.53
C LYS A 197 -8.68 20.69 -14.14
N ARG A 198 -8.40 19.80 -15.10
CA ARG A 198 -8.27 18.36 -14.87
C ARG A 198 -7.05 18.08 -13.96
N PRO A 199 -7.18 17.24 -12.93
CA PRO A 199 -6.02 16.81 -12.14
C PRO A 199 -4.95 16.12 -13.00
N ALA A 200 -3.68 16.40 -12.69
CA ALA A 200 -2.56 15.64 -13.24
C ALA A 200 -2.65 14.18 -12.78
N ASN A 201 -2.20 13.26 -13.63
CA ASN A 201 -2.18 11.81 -13.38
C ASN A 201 -3.54 11.20 -13.00
N LEU A 202 -4.66 11.87 -13.35
CA LEU A 202 -6.00 11.39 -13.04
C LEU A 202 -6.25 9.98 -13.59
N ASP A 203 -5.64 9.65 -14.73
CA ASP A 203 -5.62 8.30 -15.31
C ASP A 203 -5.14 7.24 -14.31
N LEU A 204 -3.98 7.45 -13.66
CA LEU A 204 -3.44 6.51 -12.67
C LEU A 204 -4.26 6.47 -11.38
N TYR A 205 -4.76 7.62 -10.91
CA TYR A 205 -5.66 7.65 -9.76
C TYR A 205 -6.94 6.84 -9.97
N LEU A 206 -7.52 6.92 -11.18
CA LEU A 206 -8.72 6.15 -11.52
C LEU A 206 -8.41 4.65 -11.66
N LYS A 207 -7.28 4.29 -12.28
CA LYS A 207 -6.83 2.88 -12.34
C LYS A 207 -6.62 2.29 -10.94
N LEU A 208 -5.92 3.00 -10.05
CA LEU A 208 -5.69 2.56 -8.67
C LEU A 208 -7.00 2.46 -7.89
N ASP A 209 -7.92 3.41 -8.05
CA ASP A 209 -9.24 3.37 -7.44
C ASP A 209 -10.10 2.18 -7.90
N GLU A 210 -10.03 1.82 -9.17
CA GLU A 210 -10.71 0.65 -9.74
C GLU A 210 -10.12 -0.66 -9.19
N ALA A 211 -8.79 -0.78 -9.18
CA ALA A 211 -8.08 -1.94 -8.63
C ALA A 211 -8.40 -2.14 -7.13
N ILE A 212 -8.41 -1.06 -6.34
CA ILE A 212 -8.85 -1.11 -4.94
C ILE A 212 -10.29 -1.57 -4.83
N SER A 213 -11.19 -0.99 -5.64
CA SER A 213 -12.60 -1.36 -5.61
C SER A 213 -12.81 -2.84 -5.94
N PHE A 214 -11.96 -3.44 -6.78
CA PHE A 214 -11.97 -4.87 -7.04
C PHE A 214 -11.61 -5.68 -5.79
N VAL A 215 -10.53 -5.31 -5.11
CA VAL A 215 -10.09 -5.96 -3.87
C VAL A 215 -11.14 -5.81 -2.76
N GLU A 216 -11.73 -4.62 -2.61
CA GLU A 216 -12.84 -4.33 -1.68
C GLU A 216 -14.05 -5.25 -1.93
N ARG A 217 -14.42 -5.50 -3.20
CA ARG A 217 -15.50 -6.45 -3.54
C ARG A 217 -15.16 -7.91 -3.25
N LYS A 218 -13.88 -8.27 -3.04
CA LYS A 218 -13.45 -9.61 -2.64
C LYS A 218 -13.39 -9.79 -1.11
N GLY A 219 -13.82 -8.78 -0.34
CA GLY A 219 -13.91 -8.85 1.13
C GLY A 219 -12.60 -8.53 1.83
N PHE A 220 -11.83 -7.56 1.30
CA PHE A 220 -10.59 -7.03 1.87
C PHE A 220 -10.66 -5.50 1.86
N ASP A 221 -10.26 -4.82 2.93
CA ASP A 221 -10.15 -3.37 2.88
C ASP A 221 -8.74 -2.96 2.41
N VAL A 222 -8.65 -1.84 1.67
CA VAL A 222 -7.36 -1.25 1.30
C VAL A 222 -7.22 0.13 1.93
N GLY A 223 -6.16 0.30 2.71
CA GLY A 223 -5.80 1.55 3.35
C GLY A 223 -4.47 2.09 2.86
N PHE A 224 -4.27 3.39 3.07
CA PHE A 224 -3.01 4.08 2.83
C PHE A 224 -2.46 4.63 4.14
N TRP A 225 -1.19 4.36 4.40
CA TRP A 225 -0.47 4.87 5.55
C TRP A 225 0.66 5.78 5.11
N LYS A 226 0.58 7.05 5.52
CA LYS A 226 1.69 7.99 5.37
C LYS A 226 2.75 7.66 6.41
N ILE A 227 3.93 7.28 5.94
CA ILE A 227 5.10 7.01 6.78
C ILE A 227 6.21 8.05 6.55
N PRO A 228 7.14 8.22 7.49
CA PRO A 228 8.38 8.96 7.25
C PRO A 228 9.24 8.28 6.19
N ARG A 229 10.07 9.06 5.50
CA ARG A 229 10.94 8.56 4.42
C ARG A 229 11.93 7.50 4.91
N GLU A 230 12.43 7.68 6.13
CA GLU A 230 13.37 6.77 6.78
C GLU A 230 12.75 5.37 6.99
N GLY A 231 11.43 5.29 7.06
CA GLY A 231 10.67 4.04 7.15
C GLY A 231 10.40 3.35 5.82
N ASN A 232 10.79 3.94 4.69
CA ASN A 232 10.51 3.44 3.34
C ASN A 232 11.79 3.18 2.52
N THR A 233 12.95 3.09 3.18
CA THR A 233 14.26 3.03 2.53
C THR A 233 14.42 1.86 1.57
N ASN A 234 13.93 0.67 1.93
CA ASN A 234 14.05 -0.51 1.05
C ASN A 234 13.28 -0.33 -0.27
N ALA A 235 12.04 0.20 -0.22
CA ALA A 235 11.28 0.50 -1.43
C ALA A 235 11.95 1.59 -2.28
N ASP A 236 12.45 2.67 -1.65
CA ASP A 236 13.19 3.76 -2.33
C ASP A 236 14.48 3.23 -3.01
N GLU A 237 15.22 2.32 -2.37
CA GLU A 237 16.39 1.69 -2.95
C GLU A 237 16.05 0.81 -4.16
N LEU A 238 15.02 -0.03 -4.04
CA LEU A 238 14.53 -0.86 -5.15
C LEU A 238 14.07 -0.02 -6.33
N ALA A 239 13.32 1.06 -6.08
CA ALA A 239 12.85 1.99 -7.10
C ALA A 239 14.02 2.66 -7.82
N LYS A 240 15.03 3.13 -7.09
CA LYS A 240 16.24 3.74 -7.64
C LYS A 240 17.06 2.76 -8.46
N MET A 241 17.23 1.52 -8.00
CA MET A 241 17.92 0.48 -8.75
C MET A 241 17.19 0.18 -10.06
N ALA A 242 15.86 0.04 -10.01
CA ALA A 242 15.04 -0.18 -11.19
C ALA A 242 15.10 0.98 -12.19
N SER A 243 15.10 2.23 -11.71
CA SER A 243 15.27 3.42 -12.57
C SER A 243 16.63 3.44 -13.28
N ARG A 244 17.70 2.94 -12.64
CA ARG A 244 19.02 2.81 -13.27
C ARG A 244 19.05 1.70 -14.30
N VAL A 245 18.40 0.56 -14.03
CA VAL A 245 18.25 -0.53 -15.01
C VAL A 245 17.52 -0.03 -16.26
N ALA A 246 16.46 0.75 -16.10
CA ALA A 246 15.76 1.38 -17.23
C ALA A 246 16.70 2.25 -18.10
N ALA A 247 17.61 2.99 -17.46
CA ALA A 247 18.61 3.81 -18.16
C ALA A 247 19.66 3.01 -18.92
N MET A 248 19.95 1.79 -18.49
CA MET A 248 20.87 0.89 -19.21
C MET A 248 20.21 0.18 -20.40
N ALA A 249 18.87 0.14 -20.43
CA ALA A 249 18.08 -0.50 -21.47
C ALA A 249 17.54 0.47 -22.55
N SER A 250 17.72 1.78 -22.34
CA SER A 250 17.29 2.87 -23.25
C SER A 250 18.40 3.24 -24.23
#